data_AF-A0A0G0FUW2-F1
#
_entry.id   AF-A0A0G0FUW2-F1
#
_cell.length_a   1.000
_cell.length_b   1.000
_cell.length_c   1.000
_cell.angle_alpha   90.00
_cell.angle_beta   90.00
_cell.angle_gamma   90.00
#
_symmetry.space_group_name_H-M   'P 1'
#
loop_
_entity.id
_entity.type
_entity.pdbx_description
1 polymer ?
#
loop_
_entity_poly.entity_id
_entity_poly.type
_entity_poly.pdbx_seq_one_letter_code
_entity_poly.pdbx_strand_id
1 'polypeptide(L)'
;MIHRIRKNKITKDEIVADFIFLAVAFIVSIAALFIFDIHWNFYPDGRLFPPEKFIFEDRSIYLWGGLLGSIIGFFIIKLFLFGLKEDSKK
;
A
#
# COMPACT_ATOMS: atom_id res chain seq x y z
N MET A 1 17.79 -32.04 9.40
CA MET A 1 16.93 -31.78 10.58
C MET A 1 16.37 -30.36 10.45
N ILE A 2 15.24 -30.20 9.76
CA ILE A 2 14.62 -28.89 9.50
C ILE A 2 13.95 -28.44 10.81
N HIS A 3 14.59 -27.53 11.54
CA HIS A 3 14.05 -27.05 12.81
C HIS A 3 12.79 -26.23 12.53
N ARG A 4 11.66 -26.80 12.95
CA ARG A 4 10.30 -26.28 12.86
C ARG A 4 10.20 -25.00 13.68
N ILE A 5 10.35 -23.82 13.07
CA ILE A 5 9.96 -22.56 13.74
C ILE A 5 8.45 -22.35 13.51
N ARG A 6 7.63 -23.17 14.17
CA ARG A 6 6.22 -22.78 14.39
C ARG A 6 6.22 -21.82 15.58
N LYS A 7 6.31 -20.51 15.33
CA LYS A 7 5.84 -19.53 16.33
C LYS A 7 4.36 -19.84 16.56
N ASN A 8 4.04 -20.43 17.71
CA ASN A 8 2.72 -21.00 17.96
C ASN A 8 1.68 -19.94 18.41
N LYS A 9 2.10 -18.68 18.59
CA LYS A 9 1.24 -17.59 19.01
C LYS A 9 1.58 -16.32 18.23
N ILE A 10 0.58 -15.76 17.57
CA ILE A 10 0.61 -14.39 17.05
C ILE A 10 0.58 -13.46 18.27
N THR A 11 1.56 -12.57 18.36
CA THR A 11 1.64 -11.59 19.46
C THR A 11 0.75 -10.37 19.17
N LYS A 12 0.35 -9.65 20.22
CA LYS A 12 -0.40 -8.39 20.05
C LYS A 12 0.39 -7.38 19.20
N ASP A 13 1.70 -7.33 19.40
CA ASP A 13 2.59 -6.42 18.67
C ASP A 13 2.66 -6.78 17.18
N GLU A 14 2.67 -8.07 16.83
CA GLU A 14 2.60 -8.53 15.44
C GLU A 14 1.27 -8.12 14.77
N ILE A 15 0.14 -8.18 15.50
CA ILE A 15 -1.17 -7.73 14.97
C ILE A 15 -1.17 -6.21 14.74
N VAL A 16 -0.63 -5.45 15.69
CA VAL A 16 -0.55 -3.98 15.58
C VAL A 16 0.35 -3.59 14.41
N ALA A 17 1.50 -4.25 14.24
CA ALA A 17 2.39 -4.02 13.10
C ALA A 17 1.70 -4.35 11.77
N ASP A 18 0.99 -5.47 11.68
CA ASP A 18 0.25 -5.87 10.49
C ASP A 18 -0.85 -4.84 10.14
N PHE A 19 -1.56 -4.32 11.15
CA PHE A 19 -2.55 -3.27 10.97
C PHE A 19 -1.92 -1.96 10.46
N ILE A 20 -0.76 -1.56 11.00
CA ILE A 20 -0.03 -0.38 10.52
C ILE A 20 0.38 -0.57 9.06
N PHE A 21 0.88 -1.74 8.67
CA PHE A 21 1.25 -2.01 7.27
C PHE A 21 0.05 -1.91 6.32
N LEU A 22 -1.11 -2.44 6.73
CA LEU A 22 -2.35 -2.29 5.96
C LEU A 22 -2.75 -0.81 5.82
N ALA A 23 -2.72 -0.04 6.91
CA ALA A 23 -3.07 1.37 6.89
C ALA A 23 -2.13 2.21 6.01
N VAL A 24 -0.82 1.99 6.11
CA VAL A 24 0.18 2.67 5.27
C VAL A 24 -0.03 2.30 3.80
N ALA A 25 -0.19 1.03 3.49
CA ALA A 25 -0.43 0.58 2.11
C ALA A 25 -1.74 1.16 1.54
N PHE A 26 -2.79 1.27 2.35
CA PHE A 26 -4.05 1.93 1.96
C PHE A 26 -3.84 3.41 1.61
N ILE A 27 -3.17 4.17 2.47
CA ILE A 27 -2.90 5.60 2.25
C ILE A 27 -2.05 5.81 0.99
N VAL A 28 -0.98 5.01 0.82
CA VAL A 28 -0.12 5.09 -0.35
C VAL A 28 -0.89 4.76 -1.63
N SER A 29 -1.77 3.76 -1.59
CA SER A 29 -2.62 3.41 -2.73
C SER A 29 -3.57 4.56 -3.11
N ILE A 30 -4.24 5.18 -2.13
CA ILE A 30 -5.10 6.34 -2.37
C ILE A 30 -4.29 7.51 -2.96
N ALA A 31 -3.11 7.79 -2.40
CA ALA A 31 -2.25 8.86 -2.91
C ALA A 31 -1.83 8.60 -4.37
N ALA A 32 -1.44 7.36 -4.69
CA ALA A 32 -1.08 6.97 -6.06
C ALA A 32 -2.28 7.10 -7.01
N LEU A 33 -3.47 6.65 -6.60
CA LEU A 33 -4.69 6.81 -7.38
C LEU A 33 -5.08 8.27 -7.57
N PHE A 34 -4.90 9.12 -6.56
CA PHE A 34 -5.16 10.55 -6.67
C PHE A 34 -4.20 11.22 -7.65
N ILE A 35 -2.91 10.93 -7.56
CA ILE A 35 -1.91 11.45 -8.52
C ILE A 35 -2.26 10.98 -9.94
N PHE A 36 -2.67 9.73 -10.09
CA PHE A 36 -3.16 9.20 -11.37
C PHE A 36 -4.43 9.94 -11.80
N ASP A 37 -5.37 10.19 -10.92
CA ASP A 37 -6.63 10.84 -11.27
C ASP A 37 -6.42 12.25 -11.84
N ILE A 38 -5.49 12.99 -11.24
CA ILE A 38 -5.16 14.35 -11.67
C ILE A 38 -4.04 14.40 -12.70
N HIS A 39 -3.52 13.26 -13.20
CA HIS A 39 -2.26 13.25 -13.96
C HIS A 39 -2.32 14.10 -15.24
N TRP A 40 -3.50 14.23 -15.83
CA TRP A 40 -3.71 15.08 -17.01
C TRP A 40 -3.47 16.56 -16.74
N ASN A 41 -3.60 16.99 -15.49
CA ASN A 41 -3.36 18.39 -15.11
C ASN A 41 -1.86 18.76 -15.10
N PHE A 42 -0.94 17.79 -15.16
CA PHE A 42 0.50 18.06 -15.27
C PHE A 42 0.96 18.38 -16.71
N TYR A 43 0.09 18.23 -17.73
CA TYR A 43 0.41 18.60 -19.11
C TYR A 43 0.31 20.12 -19.34
N PRO A 44 0.93 20.68 -20.40
CA PRO A 44 1.07 22.13 -20.61
C PRO A 44 -0.24 22.94 -20.58
N ASP A 45 -1.36 22.32 -20.96
CA ASP A 45 -2.68 22.96 -20.98
C ASP A 45 -3.50 22.71 -19.70
N GLY A 46 -2.95 21.99 -18.73
CA GLY A 46 -3.60 21.64 -17.47
C GLY A 46 -3.35 22.66 -16.37
N ARG A 47 -4.32 22.82 -15.46
CA ARG A 47 -4.13 23.55 -14.19
C ARG A 47 -4.00 22.57 -13.03
N LEU A 48 -2.86 22.61 -12.35
CA LEU A 48 -2.56 21.69 -11.25
C LEU A 48 -3.41 21.96 -10.01
N PHE A 49 -3.67 23.24 -9.72
CA PHE A 49 -4.40 23.66 -8.53
C PHE A 49 -5.26 24.90 -8.82
N PRO A 50 -6.60 24.80 -8.70
CA PRO A 50 -7.36 23.58 -8.49
C PRO A 50 -7.26 22.65 -9.72
N PRO A 51 -7.27 21.31 -9.54
CA PRO A 51 -7.31 20.38 -10.66
C PRO A 51 -8.60 20.59 -11.47
N GLU A 52 -8.47 20.79 -12.77
CA GLU A 52 -9.64 21.01 -13.64
C GLU A 52 -10.23 19.70 -14.17
N LYS A 53 -9.39 18.66 -14.32
CA LYS A 53 -9.78 17.37 -14.85
C LYS A 53 -9.49 16.26 -13.86
N PHE A 54 -10.51 15.48 -13.55
CA PHE A 54 -10.41 14.20 -12.86
C PHE A 54 -10.84 13.13 -13.86
N ILE A 55 -10.11 12.02 -13.90
CA ILE A 55 -10.42 10.81 -14.68
C ILE A 55 -11.53 10.01 -14.01
N PHE A 56 -11.51 9.95 -12.68
CA PHE A 56 -12.46 9.22 -11.87
C PHE A 56 -13.65 10.12 -11.54
N GLU A 57 -14.81 9.77 -12.10
CA GLU A 57 -16.07 10.46 -11.79
C GLU A 57 -16.64 10.03 -10.42
N ASP A 58 -16.32 8.81 -9.98
CA ASP A 58 -16.80 8.24 -8.72
C ASP A 58 -15.71 8.15 -7.65
N ARG A 59 -16.01 8.70 -6.48
CA ARG A 59 -15.16 8.63 -5.28
C ARG A 59 -14.98 7.20 -4.76
N SER A 60 -15.90 6.29 -5.08
CA SER A 60 -15.81 4.89 -4.66
C SER A 60 -14.55 4.19 -5.20
N ILE A 61 -14.01 4.65 -6.33
CA ILE A 61 -12.78 4.13 -6.94
C ILE A 61 -11.59 4.27 -5.98
N TYR A 62 -11.51 5.38 -5.25
CA TYR A 62 -10.47 5.59 -4.25
C TYR A 62 -10.58 4.65 -3.06
N LEU A 63 -11.81 4.39 -2.60
CA LEU A 63 -12.06 3.46 -1.50
C LEU A 63 -11.70 2.03 -1.91
N TRP A 64 -12.22 1.57 -3.04
CA TRP A 64 -11.97 0.21 -3.53
C TRP A 64 -10.51 0.00 -3.93
N GLY A 65 -9.91 0.96 -4.63
CA GLY A 65 -8.50 0.94 -5.00
C GLY A 65 -7.58 1.06 -3.79
N GLY A 66 -7.96 1.85 -2.78
CA GLY A 66 -7.31 1.88 -1.46
C GLY A 66 -7.32 0.50 -0.81
N LEU A 67 -8.50 -0.14 -0.70
CA LEU A 67 -8.65 -1.47 -0.09
C LEU A 67 -7.84 -2.54 -0.84
N LEU A 68 -7.93 -2.60 -2.17
CA LEU A 68 -7.15 -3.54 -2.98
C LEU A 68 -5.65 -3.29 -2.84
N GLY A 69 -5.23 -2.03 -2.93
CA GLY A 69 -3.83 -1.65 -2.75
C GLY A 69 -3.30 -1.94 -1.34
N SER A 70 -4.15 -1.87 -0.31
CA SER A 70 -3.77 -2.23 1.06
C SER A 70 -3.42 -3.72 1.18
N ILE A 71 -4.22 -4.59 0.55
CA ILE A 71 -3.99 -6.04 0.56
C ILE A 71 -2.70 -6.35 -0.21
N ILE A 72 -2.56 -5.82 -1.43
CA ILE A 72 -1.38 -6.06 -2.27
C ILE A 72 -0.12 -5.52 -1.58
N GLY A 73 -0.16 -4.26 -1.12
CA GLY A 73 0.95 -3.60 -0.46
C GLY A 73 1.38 -4.29 0.83
N PHE A 74 0.42 -4.81 1.62
CA PHE A 74 0.72 -5.62 2.80
C PHE A 74 1.57 -6.85 2.47
N PHE A 75 1.20 -7.60 1.43
CA PHE A 75 1.98 -8.75 1.00
C PHE A 75 3.36 -8.36 0.48
N ILE A 76 3.46 -7.28 -0.29
CA ILE A 76 4.75 -6.76 -0.79
C ILE A 76 5.66 -6.39 0.38
N ILE A 77 5.17 -5.64 1.36
CA ILE A 77 5.94 -5.26 2.56
C ILE A 77 6.42 -6.50 3.31
N LYS A 78 5.54 -7.50 3.52
CA LYS A 78 5.94 -8.75 4.20
C LYS A 78 6.99 -9.54 3.43
N LEU A 79 6.84 -9.67 2.11
CA LEU A 79 7.83 -10.35 1.28
C LEU A 79 9.18 -9.64 1.31
N PHE A 80 9.17 -8.31 1.26
CA PHE A 80 10.39 -7.50 1.35
C PHE A 80 11.08 -7.66 2.70
N LEU A 81 10.34 -7.57 3.81
CA LEU A 81 10.88 -7.79 5.16
C LEU A 81 11.40 -9.22 5.35
N PHE A 82 10.73 -10.21 4.75
CA PHE A 82 11.19 -11.59 4.77
C PHE A 82 12.55 -11.73 4.06
N GLY A 83 12.70 -11.17 2.87
CA GLY A 83 13.96 -11.19 2.11
C GLY A 83 15.12 -10.53 2.88
N LEU A 84 14.90 -9.34 3.44
CA LEU A 84 15.92 -8.63 4.24
C LEU A 84 16.40 -9.45 5.45
N LYS A 85 15.48 -10.16 6.11
CA LYS A 85 15.80 -11.00 7.26
C LYS A 85 16.61 -12.24 6.86
N GLU A 86 16.40 -12.78 5.66
CA GLU A 86 17.16 -13.92 5.16
C GLU A 86 18.58 -13.51 4.78
N ASP A 87 18.76 -12.35 4.16
CA ASP A 87 20.09 -11.81 3.85
C ASP A 87 20.90 -11.49 5.10
N SER A 88 20.27 -10.93 6.14
CA SER A 88 20.95 -10.63 7.41
C SER A 88 21.41 -11.88 8.20
N LYS A 89 20.97 -13.08 7.82
CA LYS A 89 21.33 -14.34 8.49
C LYS A 89 22.45 -15.12 7.79
N LYS A 90 22.86 -14.69 6.60
CA LYS A 90 24.04 -15.22 5.90
C LYS A 90 25.28 -14.44 6.30
#